data_AF-A0A1B7WGQ3-F1
#
_entry.id   AF-A0A1B7WGQ3-F1
#
_cell.length_a   1.000
_cell.length_b   1.000
_cell.length_c   1.000
_cell.angle_alpha   90.00
_cell.angle_beta   90.00
_cell.angle_gamma   90.00
#
_symmetry.space_group_name_H-M   'P 1'
#
loop_
_entity.id
_entity.type
_entity.pdbx_description
1 polymer ?
#
loop_
_entity_poly.entity_id
_entity_poly.type
_entity_poly.pdbx_seq_one_letter_code
_entity_poly.pdbx_strand_id
1 'polypeptide(L)'
;MNLSGAELKKLVNAIISAYPTKEDLTMMVQLELGENLEAIAWGNNLTQLVFNLVTKWAIPRGKISLLIIAAYETNPGNPELKDFYESVVIKKRFIVDSAIKKPDFGPDINWRGETDEIQLQSWLQPEPDYWDVGFLKRAIAQSSSVCRLEIPSRNIMGTGVLITPNKILTNYHVLKYSEEDNLENNALNAFLKFGCLTSDNGVETQGKSFQLDRQNPILCFSKTEDLDYVLLQVESNITQATDIKPARWDSQKLPIEKMGISVLQHPQGDSMKLSVSQDGITGVYQNSGLVQYVNKTAIGSSGSPCFDENWYLVALHHAQKAKTFGSIREGILFTAIYQDISKNQIVLN
;
A
#
# COMPACT_ATOMS: atom_id res chain seq x y z
N MET A 1 -7.36 8.38 -20.73
CA MET A 1 -7.32 9.79 -20.27
C MET A 1 -7.83 10.67 -21.40
N ASN A 2 -8.87 11.47 -21.16
CA ASN A 2 -9.41 12.40 -22.17
C ASN A 2 -8.81 13.80 -21.96
N LEU A 3 -8.12 14.34 -22.97
CA LEU A 3 -7.55 15.69 -22.97
C LEU A 3 -8.49 16.64 -23.71
N SER A 4 -8.79 17.79 -23.12
CA SER A 4 -9.44 18.90 -23.82
C SER A 4 -8.52 19.45 -24.92
N GLY A 5 -9.07 20.18 -25.89
CA GLY A 5 -8.26 20.81 -26.94
C GLY A 5 -7.17 21.76 -26.39
N ALA A 6 -7.44 22.43 -25.26
CA ALA A 6 -6.46 23.29 -24.59
C ALA A 6 -5.33 22.49 -23.94
N GLU A 7 -5.65 21.38 -23.28
CA GLU A 7 -4.64 20.49 -22.68
C GLU A 7 -3.83 19.76 -23.73
N LEU A 8 -4.45 19.33 -24.83
CA LEU A 8 -3.75 18.72 -25.96
C LEU A 8 -2.71 19.67 -26.54
N LYS A 9 -3.08 20.95 -26.72
CA LYS A 9 -2.14 21.98 -27.19
C LYS A 9 -0.98 22.19 -26.22
N LYS A 10 -1.26 22.24 -24.91
CA LYS A 10 -0.21 22.36 -23.89
C LYS A 10 0.74 21.17 -23.89
N LEU A 11 0.22 19.94 -23.97
CA LEU A 11 1.03 18.73 -24.04
C LEU A 11 1.96 18.73 -25.25
N VAL A 12 1.41 18.99 -26.43
CA VAL A 12 2.19 19.01 -27.67
C VAL A 12 3.31 20.03 -27.57
N ASN A 13 3.03 21.24 -27.08
CA ASN A 13 4.05 22.27 -26.90
C ASN A 13 5.12 21.84 -25.88
N ALA A 14 4.72 21.26 -24.76
CA ALA A 14 5.64 20.79 -23.73
C ALA A 14 6.59 19.69 -24.23
N ILE A 15 6.07 18.74 -25.01
CA ILE A 15 6.91 17.69 -25.63
C ILE A 15 7.88 18.31 -26.64
N ILE A 16 7.44 19.25 -27.49
CA ILE A 16 8.32 19.93 -28.46
C ILE A 16 9.42 20.71 -27.73
N SER A 17 9.10 21.34 -26.62
CA SER A 17 10.05 22.10 -25.80
C SER A 17 11.10 21.22 -25.14
N ALA A 18 10.69 20.05 -24.66
CA ALA A 18 11.58 19.07 -24.04
C ALA A 18 12.42 18.28 -25.07
N TYR A 19 11.89 18.11 -26.28
CA TYR A 19 12.50 17.35 -27.38
C TYR A 19 12.47 18.20 -28.67
N PRO A 20 13.38 19.17 -28.81
CA PRO A 20 13.32 20.18 -29.87
C PRO A 20 13.73 19.66 -31.25
N THR A 21 14.26 18.43 -31.32
CA THR A 21 14.65 17.77 -32.58
C THR A 21 13.91 16.45 -32.76
N LYS A 22 13.83 15.98 -34.02
CA LYS A 22 13.24 14.67 -34.32
C LYS A 22 14.07 13.55 -33.67
N GLU A 23 15.38 13.73 -33.64
CA GLU A 23 16.35 12.79 -33.10
C GLU A 23 16.16 12.61 -31.59
N ASP A 24 16.03 13.71 -30.83
CA ASP A 24 15.78 13.66 -29.39
C ASP A 24 14.45 12.97 -29.07
N LEU A 25 13.40 13.29 -29.84
CA LEU A 25 12.10 12.65 -29.71
C LEU A 25 12.17 11.16 -30.07
N THR A 26 12.94 10.80 -31.10
CA THR A 26 13.15 9.40 -31.51
C THR A 26 13.85 8.63 -30.42
N MET A 27 14.89 9.23 -29.81
CA MET A 27 15.63 8.61 -28.71
C MET A 27 14.73 8.36 -27.49
N MET A 28 13.93 9.36 -27.08
CA MET A 28 12.98 9.16 -25.97
C MET A 28 11.95 8.07 -26.29
N VAL A 29 11.35 8.09 -27.49
CA VAL A 29 10.33 7.08 -27.84
C VAL A 29 10.94 5.68 -27.98
N GLN A 30 12.15 5.56 -28.52
CA GLN A 30 12.82 4.27 -28.70
C GLN A 30 13.35 3.69 -27.40
N LEU A 31 13.97 4.51 -26.55
CA LEU A 31 14.59 4.06 -25.30
C LEU A 31 13.54 3.86 -24.19
N GLU A 32 12.60 4.79 -24.04
CA GLU A 32 11.66 4.76 -22.91
C GLU A 32 10.36 4.01 -23.22
N LEU A 33 9.91 4.05 -24.47
CA LEU A 33 8.65 3.39 -24.86
C LEU A 33 8.89 2.10 -25.64
N GLY A 34 10.12 1.82 -26.08
CA GLY A 34 10.45 0.65 -26.89
C GLY A 34 9.84 0.68 -28.29
N GLU A 35 9.40 1.85 -28.76
CA GLU A 35 8.63 2.01 -29.98
C GLU A 35 9.46 2.72 -31.07
N ASN A 36 9.21 2.36 -32.34
CA ASN A 36 9.85 3.05 -33.46
C ASN A 36 9.01 4.28 -33.84
N LEU A 37 9.52 5.49 -33.56
CA LEU A 37 8.83 6.76 -33.83
C LEU A 37 8.32 6.87 -35.28
N GLU A 38 9.10 6.42 -36.25
CA GLU A 38 8.74 6.50 -37.68
C GLU A 38 7.60 5.55 -38.06
N ALA A 39 7.42 4.46 -37.31
CA ALA A 39 6.34 3.51 -37.53
C ALA A 39 5.01 3.97 -36.89
N ILE A 40 5.08 4.78 -35.83
CA ILE A 40 3.92 5.12 -35.01
C ILE A 40 3.40 6.54 -35.20
N ALA A 41 4.24 7.45 -35.72
CA ALA A 41 3.90 8.84 -35.93
C ALA A 41 4.53 9.39 -37.21
N TRP A 42 3.84 10.32 -37.87
CA TRP A 42 4.28 10.94 -39.11
C TRP A 42 4.02 12.44 -39.06
N GLY A 43 4.77 13.23 -39.81
CA GLY A 43 4.55 14.66 -39.92
C GLY A 43 5.60 15.35 -40.78
N ASN A 44 5.21 16.45 -41.43
CA ASN A 44 6.13 17.24 -42.27
C ASN A 44 7.03 18.16 -41.44
N ASN A 45 6.74 18.31 -40.16
CA ASN A 45 7.53 19.04 -39.18
C ASN A 45 7.32 18.43 -37.78
N LEU A 46 8.19 18.80 -36.84
CA LEU A 46 8.18 18.27 -35.47
C LEU A 46 6.83 18.46 -34.77
N THR A 47 6.18 19.61 -34.97
CA THR A 47 4.87 19.88 -34.39
C THR A 47 3.81 18.89 -34.87
N GLN A 48 3.77 18.62 -36.16
CA GLN A 48 2.82 17.66 -36.74
C GLN A 48 3.15 16.23 -36.31
N LEU A 49 4.44 15.90 -36.22
CA LEU A 49 4.93 14.60 -35.75
C LEU A 49 4.48 14.34 -34.30
N VAL A 50 4.75 15.27 -33.37
CA VAL A 50 4.34 15.18 -31.96
C VAL A 50 2.81 15.16 -31.84
N PHE A 51 2.10 16.00 -32.60
CA PHE A 51 0.65 15.99 -32.60
C PHE A 51 0.07 14.64 -33.03
N ASN A 52 0.62 14.00 -34.06
CA ASN A 52 0.17 12.69 -34.52
C ASN A 52 0.59 11.57 -33.57
N LEU A 53 1.79 11.66 -32.97
CA LEU A 53 2.22 10.76 -31.90
C LEU A 53 1.20 10.76 -30.75
N VAL A 54 0.75 11.95 -30.33
CA VAL A 54 -0.24 12.08 -29.24
C VAL A 54 -1.63 11.62 -29.69
N THR A 55 -2.14 12.09 -30.83
CA THR A 55 -3.56 11.93 -31.20
C THR A 55 -3.88 10.68 -32.02
N LYS A 56 -2.92 10.16 -32.79
CA LYS A 56 -3.12 8.99 -33.67
C LYS A 56 -2.52 7.72 -33.09
N TRP A 57 -1.53 7.85 -32.20
CA TRP A 57 -0.94 6.71 -31.52
C TRP A 57 -1.31 6.64 -30.03
N ALA A 58 -0.93 7.64 -29.24
CA ALA A 58 -0.96 7.54 -27.78
C ALA A 58 -2.38 7.52 -27.20
N ILE A 59 -3.26 8.43 -27.62
CA ILE A 59 -4.65 8.49 -27.12
C ILE A 59 -5.46 7.25 -27.53
N PRO A 60 -5.53 6.84 -28.82
CA PRO A 60 -6.36 5.71 -29.23
C PRO A 60 -5.94 4.37 -28.63
N ARG A 61 -4.66 4.22 -28.27
CA ARG A 61 -4.10 3.00 -27.67
C ARG A 61 -4.03 3.04 -26.15
N GLY A 62 -4.57 4.09 -25.51
CA GLY A 62 -4.48 4.26 -24.05
C GLY A 62 -3.07 4.53 -23.52
N LYS A 63 -2.09 4.82 -24.38
CA LYS A 63 -0.67 5.03 -24.06
C LYS A 63 -0.34 6.49 -23.69
N ILE A 64 -1.32 7.38 -23.64
CA ILE A 64 -1.11 8.81 -23.39
C ILE A 64 -0.40 9.12 -22.06
N SER A 65 -0.74 8.40 -20.99
CA SER A 65 -0.09 8.60 -19.69
C SER A 65 1.36 8.14 -19.72
N LEU A 66 1.65 7.04 -20.43
CA LEU A 66 3.00 6.50 -20.60
C LEU A 66 3.88 7.47 -21.38
N LEU A 67 3.34 8.04 -22.47
CA LEU A 67 4.03 9.06 -23.26
C LEU A 67 4.36 10.33 -22.43
N ILE A 68 3.43 10.79 -21.59
CA ILE A 68 3.65 11.98 -20.73
C ILE A 68 4.72 11.69 -19.68
N ILE A 69 4.70 10.50 -19.09
CA ILE A 69 5.66 10.07 -18.05
C ILE A 69 7.06 9.92 -18.65
N ALA A 70 7.22 9.14 -19.71
CA ALA A 70 8.48 8.93 -20.40
C ALA A 70 9.11 10.26 -20.87
N ALA A 71 8.29 11.14 -21.46
CA ALA A 71 8.75 12.46 -21.85
C ALA A 71 9.26 13.27 -20.66
N TYR A 72 8.61 13.20 -19.49
CA TYR A 72 9.00 13.95 -18.31
C TYR A 72 10.24 13.37 -17.62
N GLU A 73 10.33 12.04 -17.46
CA GLU A 73 11.45 11.35 -16.80
C GLU A 73 12.78 11.55 -17.54
N THR A 74 12.74 11.54 -18.88
CA THR A 74 13.93 11.78 -19.70
C THR A 74 14.37 13.25 -19.70
N ASN A 75 13.45 14.19 -19.43
CA ASN A 75 13.79 15.61 -19.32
C ASN A 75 13.04 16.34 -18.19
N PRO A 76 13.34 16.01 -16.91
CA PRO A 76 12.58 16.50 -15.75
C PRO A 76 12.87 17.97 -15.45
N GLY A 77 13.95 18.51 -16.04
CA GLY A 77 14.34 19.91 -15.96
C GLY A 77 13.54 20.83 -16.88
N ASN A 78 12.77 20.31 -17.85
CA ASN A 78 11.97 21.14 -18.73
C ASN A 78 10.75 21.73 -17.98
N PRO A 79 10.63 23.07 -17.88
CA PRO A 79 9.59 23.70 -17.07
C PRO A 79 8.18 23.55 -17.64
N GLU A 80 8.02 23.51 -18.97
CA GLU A 80 6.72 23.41 -19.64
C GLU A 80 6.15 22.00 -19.53
N LEU A 81 7.03 21.00 -19.62
CA LEU A 81 6.69 19.61 -19.39
C LEU A 81 6.43 19.32 -17.92
N LYS A 82 7.18 19.93 -17.01
CA LYS A 82 6.89 19.90 -15.58
C LYS A 82 5.53 20.51 -15.24
N ASP A 83 5.23 21.72 -15.72
CA ASP A 83 3.92 22.37 -15.50
C ASP A 83 2.77 21.53 -16.08
N PHE A 84 2.96 20.93 -17.26
CA PHE A 84 1.95 20.06 -17.84
C PHE A 84 1.77 18.76 -17.02
N TYR A 85 2.87 18.12 -16.64
CA TYR A 85 2.88 16.90 -15.83
C TYR A 85 2.17 17.14 -14.49
N GLU A 86 2.52 18.21 -13.79
CA GLU A 86 1.87 18.61 -12.54
C GLU A 86 0.40 19.01 -12.79
N SER A 87 0.07 19.78 -13.81
CA SER A 87 -1.32 20.22 -14.01
C SER A 87 -2.28 19.11 -14.47
N VAL A 88 -1.81 18.07 -15.16
CA VAL A 88 -2.66 17.06 -15.79
C VAL A 88 -2.54 15.69 -15.13
N VAL A 89 -1.32 15.24 -14.81
CA VAL A 89 -1.15 14.00 -14.03
C VAL A 89 -1.53 14.26 -12.58
N ILE A 90 -1.17 15.42 -12.00
CA ILE A 90 -1.50 15.75 -10.60
C ILE A 90 -2.93 16.30 -10.39
N LYS A 91 -3.68 16.75 -11.41
CA LYS A 91 -5.11 17.09 -11.22
C LYS A 91 -6.09 16.06 -11.74
N LYS A 92 -5.82 15.37 -12.86
CA LYS A 92 -6.80 14.40 -13.43
C LYS A 92 -6.71 12.99 -12.85
N ARG A 93 -5.57 12.58 -12.30
CA ARG A 93 -5.54 11.37 -11.44
C ARG A 93 -6.04 11.64 -10.02
N PHE A 94 -6.14 12.91 -9.62
CA PHE A 94 -6.38 13.31 -8.24
C PHE A 94 -7.73 14.00 -8.01
N ILE A 95 -8.80 13.40 -8.53
CA ILE A 95 -10.01 13.25 -7.70
C ILE A 95 -9.77 12.21 -6.59
N VAL A 96 -8.65 11.47 -6.60
CA VAL A 96 -8.19 10.66 -5.46
C VAL A 96 -6.68 10.85 -5.24
N ASP A 97 -6.29 11.42 -4.10
CA ASP A 97 -4.96 11.39 -3.44
C ASP A 97 -3.89 12.46 -3.75
N SER A 98 -4.22 13.75 -3.76
CA SER A 98 -3.29 14.91 -3.71
C SER A 98 -1.78 14.59 -3.58
N ALA A 99 -0.97 15.10 -4.51
CA ALA A 99 0.50 15.08 -4.47
C ALA A 99 1.09 15.83 -3.26
N ILE A 100 1.00 15.18 -2.12
CA ILE A 100 1.93 15.32 -1.01
C ILE A 100 2.90 14.17 -1.24
N LYS A 101 4.22 14.42 -1.28
CA LYS A 101 5.21 13.35 -1.04
C LYS A 101 4.76 12.67 0.26
N LYS A 102 4.12 11.50 0.18
CA LYS A 102 3.69 10.81 1.39
C LYS A 102 4.96 10.57 2.18
N PRO A 103 5.08 11.09 3.42
CA PRO A 103 6.28 10.89 4.21
C PRO A 103 6.51 9.39 4.36
N ASP A 104 7.77 8.98 4.34
CA ASP A 104 8.13 7.63 4.74
C ASP A 104 7.65 7.41 6.18
N PHE A 105 7.13 6.21 6.47
CA PHE A 105 6.72 5.85 7.82
C PHE A 105 6.97 4.36 8.07
N GLY A 106 7.28 4.04 9.33
CA GLY A 106 7.76 2.73 9.73
C GLY A 106 9.28 2.59 9.56
N PRO A 107 9.80 1.35 9.70
CA PRO A 107 11.23 1.04 9.55
C PRO A 107 11.78 1.27 8.14
N ASP A 108 13.10 1.44 8.02
CA ASP A 108 13.78 1.57 6.74
C ASP A 108 13.69 0.27 5.92
N ILE A 109 13.14 0.36 4.70
CA ILE A 109 13.07 -0.78 3.77
C ILE A 109 14.28 -0.78 2.81
N ASN A 110 14.93 -1.93 2.69
CA ASN A 110 15.85 -2.24 1.59
C ASN A 110 15.09 -2.93 0.44
N TRP A 111 14.69 -2.14 -0.55
CA TRP A 111 13.91 -2.61 -1.71
C TRP A 111 14.68 -3.63 -2.55
N ARG A 112 14.07 -4.78 -2.86
CA ARG A 112 14.73 -5.91 -3.56
C ARG A 112 14.05 -6.33 -4.87
N GLY A 113 12.87 -5.77 -5.19
CA GLY A 113 12.15 -6.09 -6.42
C GLY A 113 12.73 -5.39 -7.65
N GLU A 114 12.32 -5.83 -8.84
CA GLU A 114 12.77 -5.23 -10.11
C GLU A 114 12.51 -3.71 -10.13
N THR A 115 13.51 -2.95 -10.55
CA THR A 115 13.49 -1.48 -10.61
C THR A 115 13.04 -0.93 -11.96
N ASP A 116 12.77 -1.81 -12.93
CA ASP A 116 12.41 -1.41 -14.29
C ASP A 116 11.02 -0.75 -14.32
N GLU A 117 11.00 0.51 -14.71
CA GLU A 117 9.85 1.44 -14.65
C GLU A 117 8.64 0.95 -15.46
N ILE A 118 8.88 0.12 -16.48
CA ILE A 118 7.85 -0.53 -17.32
C ILE A 118 7.02 -1.56 -16.50
N GLN A 119 7.62 -2.25 -15.53
CA GLN A 119 6.89 -3.19 -14.67
C GLN A 119 6.09 -2.47 -13.57
N LEU A 120 6.62 -1.37 -13.04
CA LEU A 120 5.91 -0.50 -12.09
C LEU A 120 4.64 0.10 -12.69
N GLN A 121 4.65 0.44 -13.98
CA GLN A 121 3.46 0.88 -14.73
C GLN A 121 2.46 -0.25 -15.03
N SER A 122 2.92 -1.50 -15.11
CA SER A 122 2.06 -2.69 -15.23
C SER A 122 1.28 -2.99 -13.95
N TRP A 123 1.68 -2.47 -12.79
CA TRP A 123 1.01 -2.64 -11.48
C TRP A 123 -0.15 -1.66 -11.25
N LEU A 124 -0.48 -0.85 -12.25
CA LEU A 124 -1.66 0.00 -12.32
C LEU A 124 -2.70 -0.59 -13.28
N GLN A 125 -2.87 -1.92 -13.26
CA GLN A 125 -4.02 -2.55 -13.91
C GLN A 125 -5.30 -1.87 -13.40
N PRO A 126 -6.30 -1.60 -14.27
CA PRO A 126 -7.60 -1.21 -13.77
C PRO A 126 -8.07 -2.28 -12.78
N GLU A 127 -8.47 -1.84 -11.59
CA GLU A 127 -9.21 -2.67 -10.64
C GLU A 127 -10.32 -3.41 -11.40
N PRO A 128 -10.70 -4.63 -10.97
CA PRO A 128 -11.70 -5.38 -11.69
C PRO A 128 -12.96 -4.54 -11.81
N ASP A 129 -13.59 -4.55 -12.98
CA ASP A 129 -14.86 -3.86 -13.20
C ASP A 129 -15.92 -4.31 -12.17
N TYR A 130 -15.75 -5.49 -11.56
CA TYR A 130 -16.68 -6.10 -10.62
C TYR A 130 -15.99 -6.86 -9.47
N TRP A 131 -16.44 -6.59 -8.24
CA TRP A 131 -16.18 -7.43 -7.07
C TRP A 131 -17.40 -8.31 -6.80
N ASP A 132 -17.18 -9.60 -6.53
CA ASP A 132 -18.28 -10.47 -6.12
C ASP A 132 -18.76 -10.10 -4.71
N VAL A 133 -20.07 -10.16 -4.46
CA VAL A 133 -20.63 -9.82 -3.13
C VAL A 133 -20.06 -10.72 -2.02
N GLY A 134 -19.64 -11.94 -2.36
CA GLY A 134 -18.94 -12.82 -1.44
C GLY A 134 -17.58 -12.27 -1.02
N PHE A 135 -16.85 -11.58 -1.88
CA PHE A 135 -15.62 -10.86 -1.51
C PHE A 135 -15.90 -9.86 -0.40
N LEU A 136 -16.93 -9.04 -0.54
CA LEU A 136 -17.34 -8.07 0.47
C LEU A 136 -17.79 -8.76 1.77
N LYS A 137 -18.55 -9.86 1.69
CA LYS A 137 -18.93 -10.65 2.86
C LYS A 137 -17.71 -11.20 3.62
N ARG A 138 -16.70 -11.67 2.90
CA ARG A 138 -15.44 -12.16 3.49
C ARG A 138 -14.65 -11.01 4.12
N ALA A 139 -14.60 -9.85 3.46
CA ALA A 139 -13.99 -8.63 4.03
C ALA A 139 -14.63 -8.23 5.36
N ILE A 140 -15.96 -8.18 5.41
CA ILE A 140 -16.73 -7.88 6.63
C ILE A 140 -16.51 -8.96 7.69
N ALA A 141 -16.41 -10.23 7.30
CA ALA A 141 -16.10 -11.29 8.26
C ALA A 141 -14.70 -11.08 8.88
N GLN A 142 -13.68 -10.80 8.06
CA GLN A 142 -12.32 -10.56 8.55
C GLN A 142 -12.16 -9.23 9.28
N SER A 143 -12.96 -8.20 9.02
CA SER A 143 -12.90 -6.93 9.77
C SER A 143 -13.18 -7.10 11.26
N SER A 144 -13.92 -8.15 11.65
CA SER A 144 -14.13 -8.48 13.07
C SER A 144 -12.85 -8.89 13.81
N SER A 145 -11.79 -9.27 13.09
CA SER A 145 -10.49 -9.63 13.66
C SER A 145 -9.55 -8.42 13.84
N VAL A 146 -9.89 -7.27 13.28
CA VAL A 146 -8.99 -6.11 13.20
C VAL A 146 -9.41 -5.04 14.19
N CYS A 147 -8.45 -4.50 14.92
CA CYS A 147 -8.68 -3.42 15.88
C CYS A 147 -7.79 -2.21 15.61
N ARG A 148 -8.27 -1.04 16.01
CA ARG A 148 -7.45 0.16 16.18
C ARG A 148 -6.74 0.06 17.53
N LEU A 149 -5.42 0.10 17.50
CA LEU A 149 -4.59 0.17 18.70
C LEU A 149 -4.32 1.63 19.02
N GLU A 150 -4.62 2.05 20.24
CA GLU A 150 -4.44 3.43 20.70
C GLU A 150 -3.65 3.45 22.01
N ILE A 151 -2.64 4.31 22.11
CA ILE A 151 -1.99 4.67 23.37
C ILE A 151 -2.17 6.18 23.58
N PRO A 152 -3.29 6.61 24.20
CA PRO A 152 -3.64 8.03 24.29
C PRO A 152 -2.58 8.89 24.98
N SER A 153 -1.90 8.35 25.99
CA SER A 153 -0.85 9.06 26.74
C SER A 153 0.36 9.47 25.90
N ARG A 154 0.57 8.82 24.75
CA ARG A 154 1.67 9.05 23.82
C ARG A 154 1.21 9.57 22.46
N ASN A 155 -0.10 9.72 22.25
CA ASN A 155 -0.70 10.00 20.95
C ASN A 155 -0.25 9.01 19.85
N ILE A 156 -0.09 7.73 20.23
CA ILE A 156 0.29 6.66 19.30
C ILE A 156 -0.97 5.95 18.83
N MET A 157 -1.02 5.67 17.53
CA MET A 157 -2.08 4.90 16.89
C MET A 157 -1.47 3.86 15.96
N GLY A 158 -2.10 2.69 15.91
CA GLY A 158 -1.71 1.59 15.05
C GLY A 158 -2.90 0.68 14.76
N THR A 159 -2.62 -0.42 14.07
CA THR A 159 -3.58 -1.48 13.80
C THR A 159 -3.10 -2.77 14.46
N GLY A 160 -4.04 -3.61 14.89
CA GLY A 160 -3.75 -4.95 15.38
C GLY A 160 -4.71 -5.96 14.79
N VAL A 161 -4.29 -7.24 14.80
CA VAL A 161 -5.11 -8.37 14.33
C VAL A 161 -5.18 -9.46 15.38
N LEU A 162 -6.40 -9.86 15.73
CA LEU A 162 -6.68 -11.00 16.59
C LEU A 162 -6.42 -12.29 15.83
N ILE A 163 -5.50 -13.13 16.29
CA ILE A 163 -5.13 -14.39 15.62
C ILE A 163 -5.57 -15.65 16.38
N THR A 164 -5.90 -15.52 17.67
CA THR A 164 -6.55 -16.55 18.48
C THR A 164 -7.64 -15.89 19.32
N PRO A 165 -8.50 -16.61 20.07
CA PRO A 165 -9.59 -15.98 20.82
C PRO A 165 -9.18 -14.85 21.77
N ASN A 166 -7.91 -14.77 22.17
CA ASN A 166 -7.40 -13.78 23.10
C ASN A 166 -5.98 -13.26 22.82
N LYS A 167 -5.40 -13.52 21.64
CA LYS A 167 -4.05 -13.04 21.28
C LYS A 167 -4.06 -12.19 20.03
N ILE A 168 -3.41 -11.03 20.10
CA ILE A 168 -3.30 -10.06 19.01
C ILE A 168 -1.86 -9.95 18.54
N LEU A 169 -1.69 -9.76 17.24
CA LEU A 169 -0.45 -9.28 16.63
C LEU A 169 -0.56 -7.79 16.28
N THR A 170 0.54 -7.08 16.50
CA THR A 170 0.82 -5.74 15.94
C THR A 170 2.34 -5.61 15.73
N ASN A 171 2.83 -4.48 15.23
CA ASN A 171 4.27 -4.29 15.08
C ASN A 171 4.95 -3.91 16.39
N TYR A 172 6.23 -4.28 16.52
CA TYR A 172 7.07 -3.86 17.64
C TYR A 172 7.27 -2.36 17.68
N HIS A 173 7.52 -1.73 16.53
CA HIS A 173 7.72 -0.29 16.48
C HIS A 173 6.47 0.53 16.85
N VAL A 174 5.26 -0.06 16.85
CA VAL A 174 4.05 0.62 17.32
C VAL A 174 4.11 0.83 18.84
N LEU A 175 4.66 -0.13 19.58
CA LEU A 175 4.80 -0.03 21.04
C LEU A 175 6.17 0.48 21.48
N LYS A 176 7.19 0.39 20.63
CA LYS A 176 8.55 0.85 20.92
C LYS A 176 9.19 1.44 19.66
N TYR A 177 8.92 2.71 19.41
CA TYR A 177 9.44 3.42 18.24
C TYR A 177 10.87 3.94 18.48
N SER A 178 11.12 4.47 19.68
CA SER A 178 12.45 4.95 20.09
C SER A 178 13.02 4.19 21.29
N GLU A 179 14.31 4.41 21.58
CA GLU A 179 14.95 3.81 22.76
C GLU A 179 14.33 4.29 24.08
N GLU A 180 13.76 5.50 24.10
CA GLU A 180 13.10 6.09 25.27
C GLU A 180 11.72 5.44 25.56
N ASP A 181 11.11 4.80 24.56
CA ASP A 181 9.86 4.08 24.76
C ASP A 181 10.05 2.85 25.64
N ASN A 182 9.15 2.68 26.61
CA ASN A 182 9.06 1.49 27.42
C ASN A 182 7.93 0.59 26.89
N LEU A 183 8.30 -0.58 26.38
CA LEU A 183 7.40 -1.51 25.70
C LEU A 183 6.26 -1.96 26.63
N GLU A 184 6.59 -2.38 27.84
CA GLU A 184 5.63 -2.87 28.84
C GLU A 184 4.64 -1.78 29.26
N ASN A 185 5.14 -0.57 29.53
CA ASN A 185 4.28 0.57 29.89
C ASN A 185 3.36 0.96 28.74
N ASN A 186 3.87 0.97 27.51
CA ASN A 186 3.05 1.26 26.33
C ASN A 186 1.98 0.17 26.13
N ALA A 187 2.32 -1.11 26.32
CA ALA A 187 1.37 -2.21 26.28
C ALA A 187 0.29 -2.07 27.38
N LEU A 188 0.65 -1.77 28.62
CA LEU A 188 -0.30 -1.60 29.73
C LEU A 188 -1.25 -0.40 29.57
N ASN A 189 -0.87 0.60 28.76
CA ASN A 189 -1.69 1.77 28.44
C ASN A 189 -2.38 1.66 27.07
N ALA A 190 -2.23 0.54 26.37
CA ALA A 190 -2.84 0.33 25.07
C ALA A 190 -4.32 -0.04 25.20
N PHE A 191 -5.13 0.54 24.31
CA PHE A 191 -6.53 0.19 24.09
C PHE A 191 -6.69 -0.45 22.71
N LEU A 192 -7.48 -1.51 22.66
CA LEU A 192 -7.81 -2.25 21.44
C LEU A 192 -9.27 -2.01 21.11
N LYS A 193 -9.54 -1.20 20.08
CA LYS A 193 -10.89 -0.86 19.66
C LYS A 193 -11.30 -1.63 18.41
N PHE A 194 -12.22 -2.56 18.58
CA PHE A 194 -12.80 -3.35 17.50
C PHE A 194 -14.08 -2.70 16.96
N GLY A 195 -14.31 -2.79 15.66
CA GLY A 195 -15.54 -2.29 15.05
C GLY A 195 -15.64 -0.77 14.99
N CYS A 196 -14.51 -0.06 14.88
CA CYS A 196 -14.47 1.36 14.51
C CYS A 196 -14.75 1.48 13.00
N LEU A 197 -16.03 1.49 12.62
CA LEU A 197 -16.51 1.53 11.24
C LEU A 197 -17.34 2.80 11.02
N THR A 198 -17.52 3.21 9.77
CA THR A 198 -18.46 4.28 9.44
C THR A 198 -19.87 3.70 9.32
N SER A 199 -20.84 4.28 10.03
CA SER A 199 -22.26 3.94 9.87
C SER A 199 -22.88 4.64 8.64
N ASP A 200 -24.13 4.31 8.31
CA ASP A 200 -24.82 4.82 7.10
C ASP A 200 -24.91 6.35 7.01
N ASN A 201 -24.81 7.06 8.15
CA ASN A 201 -24.83 8.52 8.21
C ASN A 201 -23.43 9.17 8.16
N GLY A 202 -22.37 8.39 7.95
CA GLY A 202 -20.99 8.89 7.91
C GLY A 202 -20.31 9.03 9.26
N VAL A 203 -20.97 8.68 10.37
CA VAL A 203 -20.40 8.78 11.73
C VAL A 203 -19.72 7.48 12.13
N GLU A 204 -18.53 7.58 12.73
CA GLU A 204 -17.80 6.45 13.28
C GLU A 204 -18.56 5.78 14.45
N THR A 205 -18.67 4.47 14.41
CA THR A 205 -19.23 3.65 15.48
C THR A 205 -18.27 3.57 16.66
N GLN A 206 -18.81 3.57 17.88
CA GLN A 206 -17.98 3.52 19.10
C GLN A 206 -17.16 2.22 19.22
N GLY A 207 -17.59 1.14 18.58
CA GLY A 207 -16.93 -0.15 18.64
C GLY A 207 -16.95 -0.78 20.04
N LYS A 208 -16.09 -1.77 20.25
CA LYS A 208 -15.83 -2.40 21.55
C LYS A 208 -14.37 -2.18 21.92
N SER A 209 -14.13 -1.73 23.15
CA SER A 209 -12.80 -1.41 23.64
C SER A 209 -12.34 -2.46 24.65
N PHE A 210 -11.14 -2.97 24.46
CA PHE A 210 -10.48 -3.91 25.36
C PHE A 210 -9.11 -3.39 25.76
N GLN A 211 -8.58 -3.91 26.86
CA GLN A 211 -7.20 -3.68 27.28
C GLN A 211 -6.33 -4.91 27.05
N LEU A 212 -5.05 -4.80 27.39
CA LEU A 212 -4.20 -5.98 27.51
C LEU A 212 -4.26 -6.56 28.91
N ASP A 213 -3.85 -7.82 29.03
CA ASP A 213 -3.72 -8.48 30.32
C ASP A 213 -2.77 -7.68 31.23
N ARG A 214 -3.19 -7.47 32.48
CA ARG A 214 -2.45 -6.61 33.42
C ARG A 214 -1.19 -7.25 33.99
N GLN A 215 -1.11 -8.58 33.97
CA GLN A 215 0.01 -9.33 34.54
C GLN A 215 1.02 -9.69 33.47
N ASN A 216 0.55 -10.13 32.30
CA ASN A 216 1.39 -10.60 31.21
C ASN A 216 0.88 -10.08 29.84
N PRO A 217 0.96 -8.76 29.58
CA PRO A 217 0.42 -8.15 28.35
C PRO A 217 1.19 -8.57 27.09
N ILE A 218 2.47 -8.89 27.20
CA ILE A 218 3.38 -9.21 26.09
C ILE A 218 3.83 -10.66 26.25
N LEU A 219 3.49 -11.51 25.28
CA LEU A 219 3.85 -12.93 25.29
C LEU A 219 5.23 -13.17 24.66
N CYS A 220 5.48 -12.54 23.51
CA CYS A 220 6.78 -12.50 22.85
C CYS A 220 6.82 -11.36 21.84
N PHE A 221 8.01 -11.03 21.36
CA PHE A 221 8.20 -10.03 20.32
C PHE A 221 9.49 -10.30 19.54
N SER A 222 9.56 -9.70 18.36
CA SER A 222 10.79 -9.59 17.57
C SER A 222 11.00 -8.12 17.24
N LYS A 223 12.24 -7.64 17.38
CA LYS A 223 12.57 -6.23 17.21
C LYS A 223 12.38 -5.78 15.76
N THR A 224 12.36 -4.46 15.59
CA THR A 224 12.21 -3.79 14.30
C THR A 224 13.20 -4.29 13.24
N GLU A 225 14.46 -4.47 13.62
CA GLU A 225 15.55 -4.95 12.75
C GLU A 225 15.43 -6.42 12.33
N ASP A 226 14.54 -7.19 12.98
CA ASP A 226 14.31 -8.61 12.73
C ASP A 226 12.95 -8.83 12.04
N LEU A 227 11.89 -9.14 12.79
CA LEU A 227 10.53 -9.44 12.27
C LEU A 227 9.47 -8.45 12.76
N ASP A 228 9.85 -7.39 13.48
CA ASP A 228 9.01 -6.25 13.85
C ASP A 228 7.59 -6.61 14.29
N TYR A 229 7.43 -7.54 15.23
CA TYR A 229 6.12 -7.96 15.72
C TYR A 229 6.07 -8.05 17.23
N VAL A 230 4.88 -7.91 17.79
CA VAL A 230 4.58 -8.22 19.20
C VAL A 230 3.34 -9.08 19.25
N LEU A 231 3.43 -10.18 19.97
CA LEU A 231 2.30 -11.00 20.35
C LEU A 231 1.80 -10.56 21.72
N LEU A 232 0.56 -10.06 21.75
CA LEU A 232 -0.06 -9.47 22.94
C LEU A 232 -1.16 -10.36 23.47
N GLN A 233 -1.29 -10.41 24.79
CA GLN A 233 -2.37 -11.08 25.50
C GLN A 233 -3.47 -10.07 25.83
N VAL A 234 -4.67 -10.30 25.31
CA VAL A 234 -5.85 -9.47 25.60
C VAL A 234 -6.49 -9.94 26.91
N GLU A 235 -7.13 -9.02 27.64
CA GLU A 235 -7.92 -9.37 28.82
C GLU A 235 -9.03 -10.40 28.50
N SER A 236 -9.38 -11.21 29.50
CA SER A 236 -10.26 -12.38 29.34
C SER A 236 -11.70 -12.06 28.92
N ASN A 237 -12.18 -10.84 29.12
CA ASN A 237 -13.53 -10.42 28.70
C ASN A 237 -13.72 -10.47 27.16
N ILE A 238 -12.64 -10.41 26.36
CA ILE A 238 -12.74 -10.50 24.90
C ILE A 238 -13.39 -11.81 24.44
N THR A 239 -13.18 -12.91 25.18
CA THR A 239 -13.75 -14.21 24.80
C THR A 239 -15.27 -14.27 24.96
N GLN A 240 -15.89 -13.27 25.58
CA GLN A 240 -17.34 -13.13 25.70
C GLN A 240 -17.96 -12.39 24.50
N ALA A 241 -17.15 -11.72 23.67
CA ALA A 241 -17.62 -11.03 22.48
C ALA A 241 -17.78 -12.01 21.31
N THR A 242 -19.03 -12.30 20.93
CA THR A 242 -19.36 -13.30 19.89
C THR A 242 -19.22 -12.78 18.45
N ASP A 243 -19.19 -11.46 18.29
CA ASP A 243 -19.04 -10.70 17.05
C ASP A 243 -17.59 -10.42 16.68
N ILE A 244 -16.64 -10.62 17.62
CA ILE A 244 -15.21 -10.51 17.38
C ILE A 244 -14.67 -11.92 17.16
N LYS A 245 -14.01 -12.13 16.02
CA LYS A 245 -13.49 -13.45 15.64
C LYS A 245 -12.04 -13.33 15.23
N PRO A 246 -11.20 -14.34 15.54
CA PRO A 246 -9.83 -14.36 15.05
C PRO A 246 -9.77 -14.37 13.53
N ALA A 247 -8.73 -13.77 12.99
CA ALA A 247 -8.38 -13.82 11.58
C ALA A 247 -8.18 -15.27 11.15
N ARG A 248 -8.58 -15.59 9.93
CA ARG A 248 -8.26 -16.89 9.33
C ARG A 248 -6.79 -16.88 8.91
N TRP A 249 -6.02 -17.88 9.33
CA TRP A 249 -4.61 -18.01 8.95
C TRP A 249 -4.23 -19.48 8.77
N ASP A 250 -3.09 -19.71 8.13
CA ASP A 250 -2.47 -21.04 7.96
C ASP A 250 -0.95 -20.87 8.09
N SER A 251 -0.35 -21.65 8.99
CA SER A 251 1.07 -21.61 9.33
C SER A 251 2.04 -21.85 8.18
N GLN A 252 1.56 -22.46 7.08
CA GLN A 252 2.38 -22.80 5.91
C GLN A 252 2.05 -21.97 4.69
N LYS A 253 1.01 -21.13 4.76
CA LYS A 253 0.48 -20.42 3.61
C LYS A 253 1.30 -19.16 3.34
N LEU A 254 1.90 -19.13 2.16
CA LEU A 254 2.66 -18.00 1.67
C LEU A 254 1.85 -17.19 0.65
N PRO A 255 2.09 -15.88 0.58
CA PRO A 255 1.64 -15.09 -0.56
C PRO A 255 2.35 -15.54 -1.84
N ILE A 256 1.74 -15.26 -2.98
CA ILE A 256 2.26 -15.58 -4.31
C ILE A 256 2.42 -14.28 -5.08
N GLU A 257 3.56 -14.09 -5.73
CA GLU A 257 3.82 -12.90 -6.54
C GLU A 257 2.77 -12.72 -7.64
N LYS A 258 2.45 -11.47 -7.95
CA LYS A 258 1.43 -11.06 -8.94
C LYS A 258 0.00 -11.52 -8.60
N MET A 259 -0.25 -12.00 -7.38
CA MET A 259 -1.59 -12.26 -6.89
C MET A 259 -2.10 -11.10 -6.02
N GLY A 260 -3.41 -11.16 -5.72
CA GLY A 260 -4.09 -10.14 -4.97
C GLY A 260 -3.74 -10.13 -3.49
N ILE A 261 -3.77 -8.93 -2.92
CA ILE A 261 -3.59 -8.71 -1.48
C ILE A 261 -4.58 -7.66 -1.00
N SER A 262 -5.17 -7.91 0.16
CA SER A 262 -6.16 -7.04 0.80
C SER A 262 -5.68 -6.62 2.17
N VAL A 263 -5.74 -5.32 2.47
CA VAL A 263 -5.27 -4.74 3.74
C VAL A 263 -6.43 -4.06 4.43
N LEU A 264 -6.80 -4.56 5.62
CA LEU A 264 -7.75 -3.93 6.53
C LEU A 264 -6.98 -3.15 7.59
N GLN A 265 -7.26 -1.86 7.71
CA GLN A 265 -6.36 -0.92 8.39
C GLN A 265 -7.10 0.28 8.98
N HIS A 266 -6.47 0.93 9.97
CA HIS A 266 -6.89 2.21 10.55
C HIS A 266 -5.94 3.35 10.14
N PRO A 267 -5.98 3.78 8.86
CA PRO A 267 -5.11 4.84 8.39
C PRO A 267 -5.42 6.15 9.13
N GLN A 268 -4.38 6.82 9.59
CA GLN A 268 -4.42 8.03 10.42
C GLN A 268 -5.22 7.89 11.71
N GLY A 269 -5.45 6.64 12.16
CA GLY A 269 -6.34 6.35 13.27
C GLY A 269 -7.82 6.57 12.96
N ASP A 270 -8.21 6.72 11.70
CA ASP A 270 -9.61 6.84 11.29
C ASP A 270 -10.34 5.48 11.39
N SER A 271 -11.65 5.51 11.18
CA SER A 271 -12.49 4.35 10.92
C SER A 271 -11.86 3.42 9.89
N MET A 272 -12.08 2.11 10.06
CA MET A 272 -11.42 1.08 9.28
C MET A 272 -11.62 1.27 7.78
N LYS A 273 -10.54 1.11 7.00
CA LYS A 273 -10.55 1.15 5.55
C LYS A 273 -10.02 -0.17 4.98
N LEU A 274 -10.54 -0.55 3.83
CA LEU A 274 -10.06 -1.67 3.03
C LEU A 274 -9.28 -1.14 1.83
N SER A 275 -8.04 -1.59 1.65
CA SER A 275 -7.30 -1.42 0.39
C SER A 275 -7.14 -2.78 -0.29
N VAL A 276 -7.54 -2.87 -1.55
CA VAL A 276 -7.48 -4.10 -2.34
C VAL A 276 -6.56 -3.89 -3.54
N SER A 277 -5.84 -4.94 -3.92
CA SER A 277 -5.16 -5.06 -5.21
C SER A 277 -5.28 -6.49 -5.71
N GLN A 278 -5.35 -6.70 -7.03
CA GLN A 278 -5.49 -8.03 -7.66
C GLN A 278 -4.17 -8.67 -8.06
N ASP A 279 -3.15 -7.86 -8.26
CA ASP A 279 -1.80 -8.27 -8.67
C ASP A 279 -0.74 -7.57 -7.81
N GLY A 280 -1.15 -7.12 -6.63
CA GLY A 280 -0.41 -6.14 -5.86
C GLY A 280 0.85 -6.64 -5.18
N ILE A 281 1.08 -7.96 -5.16
CA ILE A 281 2.27 -8.58 -4.56
C ILE A 281 3.42 -8.52 -5.56
N THR A 282 4.44 -7.73 -5.23
CA THR A 282 5.57 -7.44 -6.11
C THR A 282 6.80 -8.31 -5.84
N GLY A 283 6.89 -8.92 -4.66
CA GLY A 283 7.98 -9.83 -4.32
C GLY A 283 7.74 -10.57 -3.01
N VAL A 284 8.17 -11.83 -2.95
CA VAL A 284 8.08 -12.67 -1.74
C VAL A 284 9.46 -13.21 -1.36
N TYR A 285 10.00 -12.76 -0.23
CA TYR A 285 11.36 -13.07 0.23
C TYR A 285 11.33 -13.92 1.48
N GLN A 286 11.04 -15.22 1.32
CA GLN A 286 10.88 -16.16 2.43
C GLN A 286 12.09 -16.21 3.37
N ASN A 287 13.32 -16.18 2.83
CA ASN A 287 14.55 -16.26 3.62
C ASN A 287 14.71 -15.08 4.61
N SER A 288 14.17 -13.91 4.28
CA SER A 288 14.15 -12.75 5.18
C SER A 288 12.80 -12.54 5.86
N GLY A 289 11.80 -13.38 5.61
CA GLY A 289 10.47 -13.22 6.18
C GLY A 289 9.70 -12.02 5.64
N LEU A 290 9.97 -11.53 4.43
CA LEU A 290 9.40 -10.29 3.89
C LEU A 290 8.49 -10.53 2.68
N VAL A 291 7.49 -9.67 2.53
CA VAL A 291 6.67 -9.53 1.31
C VAL A 291 6.56 -8.05 0.95
N GLN A 292 6.60 -7.76 -0.34
CA GLN A 292 6.48 -6.42 -0.87
C GLN A 292 5.22 -6.28 -1.74
N TYR A 293 4.54 -5.14 -1.65
CA TYR A 293 3.27 -4.91 -2.34
C TYR A 293 2.91 -3.43 -2.52
N VAL A 294 1.87 -3.15 -3.31
CA VAL A 294 1.51 -1.78 -3.75
C VAL A 294 0.23 -1.20 -3.13
N ASN A 295 -0.49 -1.92 -2.28
CA ASN A 295 -1.73 -1.43 -1.64
C ASN A 295 -1.56 -0.08 -0.96
N LYS A 296 -2.59 0.76 -0.99
CA LYS A 296 -2.52 2.07 -0.32
C LYS A 296 -2.50 1.89 1.20
N THR A 297 -1.55 2.54 1.85
CA THR A 297 -1.47 2.63 3.32
C THR A 297 -1.13 4.07 3.75
N ALA A 298 -1.26 4.35 5.04
CA ALA A 298 -0.89 5.62 5.67
C ALA A 298 -0.38 5.38 7.11
N ILE A 299 0.15 6.41 7.76
CA ILE A 299 0.47 6.40 9.20
C ILE A 299 -0.70 5.78 9.98
N GLY A 300 -0.46 4.94 10.99
CA GLY A 300 -1.50 4.21 11.73
C GLY A 300 -1.89 2.86 11.12
N SER A 301 -1.44 2.57 9.90
CA SER A 301 -1.65 1.25 9.27
C SER A 301 -0.63 0.20 9.74
N SER A 302 0.43 0.58 10.46
CA SER A 302 1.37 -0.39 11.05
C SER A 302 0.63 -1.42 11.90
N GLY A 303 0.91 -2.69 11.68
CA GLY A 303 0.28 -3.84 12.32
C GLY A 303 -1.00 -4.29 11.62
N SER A 304 -1.31 -3.73 10.44
CA SER A 304 -2.47 -4.16 9.66
C SER A 304 -2.28 -5.55 9.07
N PRO A 305 -3.28 -6.43 9.17
CA PRO A 305 -3.24 -7.72 8.51
C PRO A 305 -3.33 -7.56 7.00
N CYS A 306 -2.48 -8.31 6.30
CA CYS A 306 -2.52 -8.48 4.86
C CYS A 306 -3.08 -9.85 4.53
N PHE A 307 -4.17 -9.89 3.79
CA PHE A 307 -4.90 -11.08 3.41
C PHE A 307 -4.67 -11.44 1.95
N ASP A 308 -4.57 -12.74 1.65
CA ASP A 308 -4.62 -13.24 0.27
C ASP A 308 -6.06 -13.21 -0.28
N GLU A 309 -6.25 -13.63 -1.54
CA GLU A 309 -7.56 -13.69 -2.20
C GLU A 309 -8.58 -14.60 -1.50
N ASN A 310 -8.09 -15.58 -0.73
CA ASN A 310 -8.90 -16.51 0.06
C ASN A 310 -9.16 -16.02 1.49
N TRP A 311 -8.76 -14.78 1.79
CA TRP A 311 -8.88 -14.15 3.10
C TRP A 311 -8.13 -14.88 4.23
N TYR A 312 -6.99 -15.49 3.89
CA TYR A 312 -6.02 -15.92 4.87
C TYR A 312 -5.02 -14.79 5.16
N LEU A 313 -4.76 -14.54 6.44
CA LEU A 313 -3.67 -13.68 6.87
C LEU A 313 -2.34 -14.29 6.41
N VAL A 314 -1.62 -13.56 5.56
CA VAL A 314 -0.35 -13.98 4.98
C VAL A 314 0.81 -13.08 5.38
N ALA A 315 0.54 -11.86 5.82
CA ALA A 315 1.56 -10.93 6.30
C ALA A 315 1.02 -9.86 7.25
N LEU A 316 1.92 -9.20 7.96
CA LEU A 316 1.65 -8.03 8.81
C LEU A 316 2.33 -6.79 8.20
N HIS A 317 1.56 -5.76 7.83
CA HIS A 317 2.12 -4.53 7.27
C HIS A 317 2.97 -3.80 8.30
N HIS A 318 4.20 -3.41 7.94
CA HIS A 318 5.09 -2.71 8.87
C HIS A 318 5.74 -1.43 8.34
N ALA A 319 5.89 -1.27 7.01
CA ALA A 319 6.61 -0.12 6.47
C ALA A 319 6.09 0.34 5.10
N GLN A 320 6.20 1.64 4.83
CA GLN A 320 5.96 2.25 3.51
C GLN A 320 7.14 3.15 3.12
N LYS A 321 7.59 3.01 1.87
CA LYS A 321 8.62 3.87 1.28
C LYS A 321 8.14 4.55 0.01
N ALA A 322 8.33 5.86 -0.07
CA ALA A 322 8.10 6.64 -1.28
C ALA A 322 9.10 6.22 -2.37
N LYS A 323 8.62 6.20 -3.61
CA LYS A 323 9.44 6.02 -4.81
C LYS A 323 9.26 7.22 -5.72
N THR A 324 10.13 7.36 -6.72
CA THR A 324 10.00 8.36 -7.78
C THR A 324 8.60 8.30 -8.41
N PHE A 325 8.02 7.09 -8.51
CA PHE A 325 6.64 6.83 -8.93
C PHE A 325 5.89 6.01 -7.89
N GLY A 326 5.06 6.68 -7.09
CA GLY A 326 4.20 6.05 -6.11
C GLY A 326 4.90 5.71 -4.80
N SER A 327 4.47 4.62 -4.16
CA SER A 327 5.01 4.17 -2.87
C SER A 327 4.87 2.67 -2.78
N ILE A 328 5.88 2.01 -2.22
CA ILE A 328 5.89 0.56 -2.03
C ILE A 328 5.79 0.27 -0.54
N ARG A 329 5.19 -0.87 -0.22
CA ARG A 329 4.92 -1.32 1.13
C ARG A 329 5.64 -2.63 1.34
N GLU A 330 6.06 -2.82 2.57
CA GLU A 330 6.62 -4.07 3.04
C GLU A 330 5.75 -4.59 4.17
N GLY A 331 5.67 -5.91 4.25
CA GLY A 331 5.06 -6.63 5.35
C GLY A 331 5.93 -7.82 5.75
N ILE A 332 5.76 -8.23 6.99
CA ILE A 332 6.42 -9.40 7.55
C ILE A 332 5.53 -10.62 7.31
N LEU A 333 6.09 -11.67 6.70
CA LEU A 333 5.37 -12.91 6.41
C LEU A 333 4.85 -13.55 7.69
N PHE A 334 3.56 -13.89 7.70
CA PHE A 334 2.95 -14.53 8.86
C PHE A 334 3.59 -15.89 9.16
N THR A 335 4.07 -16.62 8.14
CA THR A 335 4.79 -17.88 8.32
C THR A 335 6.10 -17.68 9.12
N ALA A 336 6.83 -16.59 8.89
CA ALA A 336 8.04 -16.26 9.65
C ALA A 336 7.71 -15.91 11.10
N ILE A 337 6.68 -15.08 11.32
CA ILE A 337 6.17 -14.76 12.67
C ILE A 337 5.75 -16.04 13.40
N TYR A 338 4.96 -16.91 12.76
CA TYR A 338 4.49 -18.16 13.35
C TYR A 338 5.64 -19.08 13.77
N GLN A 339 6.65 -19.23 12.90
CA GLN A 339 7.85 -20.03 13.20
C GLN A 339 8.62 -19.46 14.39
N ASP A 340 8.74 -18.14 14.49
CA ASP A 340 9.40 -17.48 15.60
C ASP A 340 8.63 -17.63 16.93
N ILE A 341 7.31 -17.46 16.91
CA ILE A 341 6.43 -17.71 18.07
C ILE A 341 6.54 -19.18 18.52
N SER A 342 6.57 -20.11 17.57
CA SER A 342 6.68 -21.55 17.87
C SER A 342 8.01 -21.92 18.54
N LYS A 343 9.12 -21.26 18.16
CA LYS A 343 10.42 -21.43 18.83
C LYS A 343 10.39 -20.97 20.29
N ASN A 344 9.57 -19.98 20.61
CA ASN A 344 9.32 -19.50 21.97
C ASN A 344 8.36 -20.40 22.77
N GLN A 345 7.97 -21.57 22.25
CA GLN A 345 7.07 -22.55 22.88
C GLN A 345 5.67 -22.00 23.18
N ILE A 346 5.25 -20.93 22.51
CA ILE A 346 3.91 -20.36 22.63
C ILE A 346 2.98 -21.07 21.65
N VAL A 347 1.87 -21.59 22.16
CA VAL A 347 0.87 -22.32 21.37
C VAL A 347 -0.24 -21.36 20.91
N LEU A 348 -0.48 -21.33 19.59
CA LEU A 348 -1.50 -20.49 18.93
C LEU A 348 -2.82 -21.24 18.64
N ASN A 349 -3.03 -22.41 19.24
CA ASN A 349 -4.19 -23.27 19.00
C ASN A 349 -5.52 -22.66 19.45
#